data_AF-A0A2W1MK27-F1
#
_entry.id   AF-A0A2W1MK27-F1
#
_cell.length_a   1.000
_cell.length_b   1.000
_cell.length_c   1.000
_cell.angle_alpha   90.00
_cell.angle_beta   90.00
_cell.angle_gamma   90.00
#
_symmetry.space_group_name_H-M   'P 1'
#
loop_
_entity.id
_entity.type
_entity.pdbx_description
1 polymer ?
#
loop_
_entity_poly.entity_id
_entity_poly.type
_entity_poly.pdbx_seq_one_letter_code
_entity_poly.pdbx_strand_id
1 'polypeptide(L)'
;MQAAGDTVVELWDSQSLVPEQQQEMTLYRTQVATTSLGALAVGKTLQLGVPGRQAPLRATLDETHNTGGAAVWSGPVEGGQPEDTLTVVQGQLETHITLATREQTLSMVVDNATGSTLVTDQNQLLMRATPDVLITPDSTPLQPLPPPTRG
;
A
#
# COMPACT_ATOMS: atom_id res chain seq x y z
N MET A 1 33.48 -8.42 -10.35
CA MET A 1 32.67 -8.63 -9.14
C MET A 1 32.20 -7.24 -8.70
N GLN A 2 30.99 -6.84 -9.10
CA GLN A 2 30.50 -5.46 -8.89
C GLN A 2 29.59 -5.43 -7.66
N ALA A 3 29.78 -4.40 -6.84
CA ALA A 3 29.23 -4.26 -5.49
C ALA A 3 27.69 -4.23 -5.49
N ALA A 4 27.07 -5.29 -4.97
CA ALA A 4 25.62 -5.42 -4.80
C ALA A 4 25.05 -4.55 -3.64
N GLY A 5 25.74 -3.47 -3.26
CA GLY A 5 25.42 -2.68 -2.07
C GLY A 5 24.66 -1.38 -2.34
N ASP A 6 24.67 -0.86 -3.56
CA ASP A 6 24.10 0.48 -3.85
C ASP A 6 22.64 0.43 -4.34
N THR A 7 22.13 -0.75 -4.67
CA THR A 7 20.82 -0.90 -5.33
C THR A 7 19.67 -1.21 -4.38
N VAL A 8 19.95 -1.56 -3.11
CA VAL A 8 18.92 -1.97 -2.16
C VAL A 8 18.53 -0.81 -1.26
N VAL A 9 17.23 -0.53 -1.17
CA VAL A 9 16.64 0.44 -0.25
C VAL A 9 15.90 -0.34 0.82
N GLU A 10 16.46 -0.37 2.02
CA GLU A 10 15.79 -0.95 3.17
C GLU A 10 14.75 0.02 3.73
N LEU A 11 13.49 -0.44 3.79
CA LEU A 11 12.40 0.33 4.37
C LEU A 11 12.26 0.03 5.86
N TRP A 12 12.12 -1.24 6.22
CA TRP A 12 12.10 -1.72 7.61
C TRP A 12 12.37 -3.22 7.65
N ASP A 13 12.78 -3.70 8.82
CA ASP A 13 12.96 -5.12 9.09
C ASP A 13 11.71 -5.77 9.70
N SER A 14 11.57 -7.09 9.51
CA SER A 14 10.50 -7.92 10.07
C SER A 14 10.40 -7.84 11.60
N GLN A 15 11.53 -7.66 12.30
CA GLN A 15 11.59 -7.54 13.76
C GLN A 15 11.11 -6.19 14.27
N SER A 16 11.01 -5.18 13.40
CA SER A 16 10.53 -3.83 13.74
C SER A 16 9.01 -3.69 13.61
N LEU A 17 8.30 -4.76 13.25
CA LEU A 17 6.84 -4.80 13.19
C LEU A 17 6.27 -5.02 14.58
N VAL A 18 5.59 -4.02 15.11
CA VAL A 18 4.90 -4.08 16.40
C VAL A 18 3.41 -4.32 16.14
N PRO A 19 2.85 -5.48 16.55
CA PRO A 19 1.43 -5.73 16.39
C PRO A 19 0.59 -4.81 17.29
N GLU A 20 -0.45 -4.20 16.73
CA GLU A 20 -1.45 -3.40 17.40
C GLU A 20 -2.83 -3.99 17.13
N GLN A 21 -3.55 -4.35 18.20
CA GLN A 21 -4.91 -4.86 18.07
C GLN A 21 -5.91 -3.71 17.95
N GLN A 22 -6.68 -3.69 16.86
CA GLN A 22 -7.73 -2.71 16.61
C GLN A 22 -8.99 -3.38 16.09
N GLN A 23 -10.07 -3.27 16.86
CA GLN A 23 -11.43 -3.66 16.43
C GLN A 23 -11.44 -5.02 15.70
N GLU A 24 -10.85 -6.04 16.32
CA GLU A 24 -10.76 -7.43 15.83
C GLU A 24 -9.76 -7.71 14.69
N MET A 25 -8.92 -6.73 14.32
CA MET A 25 -7.80 -6.93 13.40
C MET A 25 -6.45 -6.66 14.05
N THR A 26 -5.44 -7.40 13.61
CA THR A 26 -4.05 -7.10 13.93
C THR A 26 -3.49 -6.19 12.85
N LEU A 27 -3.21 -4.95 13.22
CA LEU A 27 -2.42 -4.01 12.45
C LEU A 27 -0.96 -4.13 12.89
N TYR A 28 -0.02 -3.70 12.07
CA TYR A 28 1.38 -3.62 12.49
C TYR A 28 1.90 -2.20 12.32
N ARG A 29 2.50 -1.67 13.38
CA ARG A 29 3.22 -0.40 13.33
C ARG A 29 4.69 -0.65 13.13
N THR A 30 5.30 0.17 12.30
CA THR A 30 6.76 0.22 12.15
C THR A 30 7.18 1.63 11.76
N GLN A 31 8.46 1.79 11.45
CA GLN A 31 9.08 3.07 11.19
C GLN A 31 10.03 2.92 10.01
N VAL A 32 9.78 3.68 8.95
CA VAL A 32 10.73 3.81 7.84
C VAL A 32 11.64 5.01 8.07
N ALA A 33 12.87 4.92 7.59
CA ALA A 33 13.73 6.08 7.48
C ALA A 33 13.23 6.98 6.33
N THR A 34 12.94 8.24 6.61
CA THR A 34 12.45 9.19 5.58
C THR A 34 13.45 9.37 4.44
N THR A 35 14.75 9.18 4.71
CA THR A 35 15.81 9.13 3.69
C THR A 35 15.65 7.97 2.71
N SER A 36 15.11 6.82 3.16
CA SER A 36 14.83 5.68 2.28
C SER A 36 13.71 6.01 1.28
N LEU A 37 12.72 6.82 1.69
CA LEU A 37 11.66 7.30 0.79
C LEU A 37 12.20 8.23 -0.29
N GLY A 38 13.23 9.03 0.03
CA GLY A 38 13.92 9.88 -0.95
C GLY A 38 14.84 9.11 -1.90
N ALA A 39 15.16 7.85 -1.59
CA ALA A 39 16.02 6.98 -2.40
C ALA A 39 15.24 6.10 -3.39
N LEU A 40 13.91 6.17 -3.39
CA LEU A 40 13.05 5.41 -4.29
C LEU A 40 13.28 5.83 -5.73
N ALA A 41 13.66 4.88 -6.58
CA ALA A 41 13.89 5.09 -8.00
C ALA A 41 13.79 3.77 -8.76
N VAL A 42 13.52 3.85 -10.07
CA VAL A 42 13.57 2.69 -10.96
C VAL A 42 14.97 2.05 -10.92
N GLY A 43 15.02 0.73 -10.92
CA GLY A 43 16.22 -0.09 -10.79
C GLY A 43 16.65 -0.35 -9.34
N LYS A 44 16.06 0.32 -8.35
CA LYS A 44 16.29 0.01 -6.93
C LYS A 44 15.46 -1.19 -6.51
N THR A 45 16.00 -1.99 -5.59
CA THR A 45 15.32 -3.10 -4.95
C THR A 45 14.88 -2.67 -3.56
N LEU A 46 13.58 -2.67 -3.29
CA LEU A 46 13.04 -2.38 -1.97
C LEU A 46 13.08 -3.63 -1.13
N GLN A 47 13.50 -3.48 0.13
CA GLN A 47 13.46 -4.54 1.12
C GLN A 47 12.52 -4.14 2.26
N LEU A 48 11.53 -4.99 2.56
CA LEU A 48 10.58 -4.78 3.64
C LEU A 48 10.29 -6.06 4.44
N GLY A 49 10.16 -5.90 5.75
CA GLY A 49 9.62 -6.92 6.63
C GLY A 49 8.14 -7.18 6.37
N VAL A 50 7.75 -8.44 6.24
CA VAL A 50 6.37 -8.86 6.02
C VAL A 50 5.89 -9.67 7.23
N PRO A 51 4.71 -9.35 7.81
CA PRO A 51 4.14 -10.13 8.90
C PRO A 51 4.03 -11.62 8.54
N GLY A 52 4.42 -12.49 9.48
CA GLY A 52 4.38 -13.94 9.30
C GLY A 52 5.54 -14.54 8.48
N ARG A 53 6.46 -13.72 7.94
CA ARG A 53 7.66 -14.19 7.25
C ARG A 53 8.92 -13.93 8.07
N GLN A 54 9.86 -14.88 8.03
CA GLN A 54 11.15 -14.76 8.72
C GLN A 54 12.19 -13.97 7.92
N ALA A 55 12.12 -14.05 6.58
CA ALA A 55 12.99 -13.30 5.69
C ALA A 55 12.27 -12.06 5.18
N PRO A 56 12.97 -10.92 5.03
CA PRO A 56 12.38 -9.75 4.41
C PRO A 56 12.06 -10.03 2.94
N LEU A 57 10.96 -9.45 2.47
CA LEU A 57 10.59 -9.48 1.07
C LEU A 57 11.40 -8.44 0.32
N ARG A 58 11.79 -8.79 -0.91
CA ARG A 58 12.46 -7.89 -1.83
C ARG A 58 11.65 -7.71 -3.10
N ALA A 59 11.60 -6.51 -3.63
CA ALA A 59 10.94 -6.21 -4.90
C ALA A 59 11.72 -5.16 -5.68
N THR A 60 11.93 -5.37 -6.96
CA THR A 60 12.63 -4.42 -7.82
C THR A 60 11.63 -3.42 -8.38
N LEU A 61 11.93 -2.12 -8.29
CA LEU A 61 11.12 -1.08 -8.93
C LEU A 61 11.50 -1.01 -10.40
N ASP A 62 10.68 -1.58 -11.29
CA ASP A 62 10.99 -1.64 -12.73
C ASP A 62 10.31 -0.53 -13.51
N GLU A 63 9.14 -0.09 -13.07
CA GLU A 63 8.32 0.89 -13.77
C GLU A 63 8.12 2.13 -12.92
N THR A 64 7.95 3.29 -13.58
CA THR A 64 7.50 4.50 -12.91
C THR A 64 6.47 5.26 -13.74
N HIS A 65 5.37 5.65 -13.10
CA HIS A 65 4.32 6.48 -13.66
C HIS A 65 4.13 7.71 -12.78
N ASN A 66 4.48 8.88 -13.30
CA ASN A 66 4.24 10.14 -12.60
C ASN A 66 2.85 10.64 -12.95
N THR A 67 1.95 10.73 -11.97
CA THR A 67 0.56 11.17 -12.18
C THR A 67 0.20 12.25 -11.17
N GLY A 68 -0.17 13.45 -11.65
CA GLY A 68 -0.77 14.48 -10.81
C GLY A 68 0.06 14.96 -9.60
N GLY A 69 1.39 14.83 -9.67
CA GLY A 69 2.30 15.19 -8.57
C GLY A 69 2.64 14.05 -7.60
N ALA A 70 2.18 12.82 -7.87
CA ALA A 70 2.62 11.61 -7.19
C ALA A 70 3.49 10.75 -8.13
N ALA A 71 4.52 10.14 -7.57
CA ALA A 71 5.35 9.15 -8.26
C ALA A 71 4.84 7.76 -7.93
N VAL A 72 4.46 6.99 -8.95
CA VAL A 72 4.06 5.60 -8.80
C VAL A 72 5.20 4.73 -9.30
N TRP A 73 5.57 3.70 -8.55
CA TRP A 73 6.47 2.65 -8.99
C TRP A 73 5.80 1.29 -8.85
N SER A 74 6.15 0.37 -9.73
CA SER A 74 5.73 -1.02 -9.63
C SER A 74 6.86 -1.96 -10.03
N GLY A 75 6.80 -3.18 -9.51
CA GLY A 75 7.62 -4.25 -10.03
C GLY A 75 7.49 -5.56 -9.27
N PRO A 76 8.19 -6.60 -9.74
CA PRO A 76 8.02 -7.96 -9.30
C PRO A 76 8.67 -8.20 -7.93
N VAL A 77 8.09 -9.15 -7.20
CA VAL A 77 8.66 -9.64 -5.95
C VAL A 77 9.75 -10.68 -6.25
N GLU A 78 10.96 -10.47 -5.72
CA GLU A 78 12.08 -11.41 -5.87
C GLU A 78 11.79 -12.73 -5.16
N GLY A 79 11.94 -13.84 -5.88
CA GLY A 79 11.65 -15.19 -5.37
C GLY A 79 10.15 -15.47 -5.16
N GLY A 80 9.27 -14.55 -5.56
CA GLY A 80 7.82 -14.73 -5.60
C GLY A 80 7.34 -15.41 -6.87
N GLN A 81 6.02 -15.50 -7.00
CA GLN A 81 5.35 -15.91 -8.23
C GLN A 81 5.34 -14.77 -9.26
N PRO A 82 5.11 -15.06 -10.56
CA PRO A 82 5.03 -14.04 -11.60
C PRO A 82 3.91 -13.01 -11.39
N GLU A 83 2.87 -13.40 -10.63
CA GLU A 83 1.74 -12.56 -10.24
C GLU A 83 2.00 -11.70 -8.99
N ASP A 84 3.08 -11.99 -8.25
CA ASP A 84 3.42 -11.24 -7.04
C ASP A 84 4.04 -9.90 -7.42
N THR A 85 3.41 -8.81 -6.99
CA THR A 85 3.80 -7.44 -7.36
C THR A 85 3.82 -6.51 -6.16
N LEU A 86 4.75 -5.56 -6.19
CA LEU A 86 4.81 -4.47 -5.25
C LEU A 86 4.56 -3.16 -6.00
N THR A 87 3.65 -2.36 -5.47
CA THR A 87 3.32 -1.02 -5.97
C THR A 87 3.60 0.01 -4.89
N VAL A 88 4.28 1.10 -5.24
CA VAL A 88 4.56 2.23 -4.37
C VAL A 88 3.97 3.48 -4.99
N VAL A 89 3.20 4.24 -4.23
CA VAL A 89 2.64 5.53 -4.62
C VAL A 89 3.14 6.56 -3.63
N GLN A 90 4.14 7.34 -4.01
CA GLN A 90 4.67 8.43 -3.21
C GLN A 90 3.90 9.72 -3.53
N GLY A 91 3.07 10.15 -2.58
CA GLY A 91 2.45 11.46 -2.57
C GLY A 91 3.30 12.50 -1.83
N GLN A 92 2.72 13.67 -1.58
CA GLN A 92 3.40 14.74 -0.84
C GLN A 92 3.46 14.46 0.67
N LEU A 93 2.34 14.06 1.26
CA LEU A 93 2.22 13.83 2.70
C LEU A 93 2.48 12.37 3.08
N GLU A 94 2.02 11.44 2.25
CA GLU A 94 2.05 10.02 2.55
C GLU A 94 2.59 9.22 1.35
N THR A 95 3.23 8.10 1.65
CA THR A 95 3.60 7.07 0.68
C THR A 95 2.77 5.82 0.95
N HIS A 96 2.05 5.35 -0.06
CA HIS A 96 1.25 4.14 0.01
C HIS A 96 2.03 3.00 -0.67
N ILE A 97 2.19 1.88 0.01
CA ILE A 97 2.84 0.69 -0.54
C ILE A 97 1.83 -0.45 -0.51
N THR A 98 1.58 -1.05 -1.67
CA THR A 98 0.72 -2.23 -1.80
C THR A 98 1.58 -3.41 -2.21
N LEU A 99 1.53 -4.47 -1.42
CA LEU A 99 2.15 -5.75 -1.74
C LEU A 99 1.03 -6.73 -2.05
N ALA A 100 0.90 -7.15 -3.30
CA ALA A 100 -0.02 -8.20 -3.71
C ALA A 100 0.79 -9.48 -3.91
N THR A 101 0.54 -10.47 -3.06
CA THR A 101 1.06 -11.83 -3.23
C THR A 101 -0.10 -12.81 -3.30
N ARG A 102 0.15 -14.01 -3.81
CA ARG A 102 -0.86 -15.09 -3.80
C ARG A 102 -1.41 -15.40 -2.40
N GLU A 103 -0.59 -15.25 -1.37
CA GLU A 103 -0.96 -15.58 0.02
C GLU A 103 -1.74 -14.45 0.68
N GLN A 104 -1.32 -13.21 0.47
CA GLN A 104 -1.87 -12.03 1.14
C GLN A 104 -1.70 -10.76 0.33
N THR A 105 -2.64 -9.83 0.51
CA THR A 105 -2.52 -8.45 0.02
C THR A 105 -2.31 -7.54 1.21
N LEU A 106 -1.16 -6.89 1.28
CA LEU A 106 -0.85 -5.94 2.35
C LEU A 106 -0.91 -4.51 1.80
N SER A 107 -1.45 -3.62 2.63
CA SER A 107 -1.45 -2.18 2.40
C SER A 107 -0.64 -1.52 3.51
N MET A 108 0.39 -0.77 3.13
CA MET A 108 1.17 0.03 4.05
C MET A 108 0.95 1.52 3.75
N VAL A 109 0.77 2.30 4.80
CA VAL A 109 0.70 3.77 4.72
C VAL A 109 1.84 4.33 5.54
N VAL A 110 2.64 5.18 4.90
CA VAL A 110 3.81 5.81 5.47
C VAL A 110 3.61 7.31 5.50
N ASP A 111 3.74 7.93 6.67
CA ASP A 111 3.81 9.39 6.78
C ASP A 111 5.21 9.88 6.34
N ASN A 112 5.30 10.74 5.33
CA ASN A 112 6.58 11.15 4.74
C ASN A 112 7.39 12.09 5.64
N ALA A 113 6.74 12.76 6.59
CA ALA A 113 7.39 13.72 7.49
C ALA A 113 8.07 13.01 8.67
N THR A 114 7.40 12.00 9.22
CA THR A 114 7.81 11.29 10.42
C THR A 114 8.38 9.90 10.11
N GLY A 115 8.02 9.30 8.98
CA GLY A 115 8.28 7.90 8.61
C GLY A 115 7.39 6.89 9.34
N SER A 116 6.40 7.35 10.11
CA SER A 116 5.49 6.46 10.83
C SER A 116 4.75 5.58 9.83
N THR A 117 4.81 4.26 10.01
CA THR A 117 4.30 3.31 9.04
C THR A 117 3.24 2.42 9.68
N LEU A 118 2.09 2.31 9.03
CA LEU A 118 1.01 1.40 9.38
C LEU A 118 0.88 0.33 8.30
N VAL A 119 1.00 -0.93 8.67
CA VAL A 119 0.83 -2.09 7.80
C VAL A 119 -0.47 -2.78 8.15
N THR A 120 -1.30 -3.00 7.13
CA THR A 120 -2.63 -3.60 7.25
C THR A 120 -2.78 -4.73 6.24
N ASP A 121 -3.37 -5.84 6.68
CA ASP A 121 -3.79 -6.91 5.77
C ASP A 121 -5.12 -6.54 5.11
N GLN A 122 -5.14 -6.38 3.78
CA GLN A 122 -6.34 -6.05 3.03
C GLN A 122 -7.32 -7.22 2.92
N ASN A 123 -6.86 -8.48 3.02
CA ASN A 123 -7.79 -9.60 3.02
C ASN A 123 -8.74 -9.52 4.23
N GLN A 124 -8.23 -9.17 5.40
CA GLN A 124 -9.02 -8.88 6.60
C GLN A 124 -9.95 -7.67 6.43
N LEU A 125 -9.55 -6.64 5.67
CA LEU A 125 -10.42 -5.50 5.35
C LEU A 125 -11.55 -5.89 4.37
N LEU A 126 -11.25 -6.66 3.33
CA LEU A 126 -12.21 -7.13 2.33
C LEU A 126 -13.26 -8.07 2.95
N MET A 127 -12.85 -8.95 3.87
CA MET A 127 -13.79 -9.81 4.62
C MET A 127 -14.74 -9.01 5.50
N ARG A 128 -14.37 -7.79 5.91
CA ARG A 128 -15.28 -6.85 6.59
C ARG A 128 -16.07 -5.96 5.64
N ALA A 129 -15.49 -5.60 4.50
CA ALA A 129 -16.11 -4.80 3.45
C ALA A 129 -17.07 -5.60 2.56
N THR A 130 -17.28 -6.88 2.83
CA THR A 130 -18.57 -7.55 2.63
C THR A 130 -19.47 -7.30 3.83
N PRO A 131 -20.14 -6.13 3.94
CA PRO A 131 -21.35 -6.09 4.71
C PRO A 131 -22.39 -6.95 3.98
N ASP A 132 -23.14 -7.76 4.72
CA ASP A 132 -24.47 -8.24 4.34
C ASP A 132 -25.48 -7.07 4.28
N VAL A 133 -25.04 -5.93 3.74
CA VAL A 133 -25.86 -4.78 3.41
C VAL A 133 -25.49 -4.47 1.97
N LEU A 134 -26.27 -5.08 1.08
CA LEU A 134 -26.71 -4.38 -0.11
C LEU A 134 -27.15 -2.98 0.36
N ILE A 135 -26.26 -2.00 0.30
CA ILE A 135 -26.68 -0.62 0.18
C ILE A 135 -27.31 -0.58 -1.21
N THR A 136 -28.57 -1.02 -1.33
CA THR A 136 -29.42 -0.46 -2.36
C THR A 136 -29.39 1.03 -2.06
N PRO A 137 -28.86 1.89 -2.96
CA PRO A 137 -29.02 3.32 -2.76
C PRO A 137 -30.52 3.53 -2.57
N ASP A 138 -30.91 4.02 -1.40
CA ASP A 138 -32.27 4.49 -1.18
C ASP A 138 -32.47 5.56 -2.25
N SER A 139 -33.10 5.15 -3.34
CA SER A 139 -33.42 6.01 -4.45
C SER A 139 -34.47 6.94 -3.91
N THR A 140 -34.03 8.03 -3.29
CA THR A 140 -34.90 9.13 -2.92
C THR A 140 -35.58 9.54 -4.22
N PRO A 141 -36.90 9.33 -4.37
CA PRO A 141 -37.56 9.66 -5.62
C PRO A 141 -37.38 11.16 -5.83
N LEU A 142 -36.73 11.53 -6.94
CA LEU A 142 -36.63 12.92 -7.37
C LEU A 142 -38.05 13.48 -7.40
N GLN A 143 -38.30 14.53 -6.61
CA GLN A 143 -39.60 15.20 -6.62
C GLN A 143 -39.85 15.69 -8.05
N PRO A 144 -41.00 15.37 -8.66
CA PRO A 144 -41.29 15.81 -10.01
C PRO A 144 -41.29 17.33 -10.07
N LEU A 145 -40.58 17.88 -11.05
CA LEU A 145 -40.57 19.33 -11.32
C LEU A 145 -42.01 19.80 -11.55
N PRO A 146 -42.43 20.95 -10.97
CA PRO A 146 -43.74 21.51 -11.25
C PRO A 146 -43.83 21.87 -12.74
N PRO A 147 -44.99 21.67 -13.39
CA PRO A 147 -45.16 22.03 -14.79
C PRO A 147 -44.97 23.54 -14.98
N PRO A 148 -44.41 23.98 -16.12
CA PRO A 148 -44.26 25.40 -16.39
C PRO A 148 -45.64 26.07 -16.42
N THR A 149 -45.77 27.16 -15.66
CA THR A 149 -46.94 28.03 -15.67
C THR A 149 -47.15 28.59 -17.06
N ARG A 150 -48.33 28.37 -17.63
CA ARG A 150 -48.75 28.96 -18.91
C ARG A 150 -49.88 29.95 -18.63
N GLY A 151 -49.61 31.24 -18.83
CA GLY A 151 -50.57 32.31 -19.16
C GLY A 151 -51.51 32.74 -18.06
#